data_AF-A0A929I2K2-F1
#
_entry.id   AF-A0A929I2K2-F1
#
_cell.length_a   1.000
_cell.length_b   1.000
_cell.length_c   1.000
_cell.angle_alpha   90.00
_cell.angle_beta   90.00
_cell.angle_gamma   90.00
#
_symmetry.space_group_name_H-M   'P 1'
#
loop_
_entity.id
_entity.type
_entity.pdbx_description
1 polymer ?
#
loop_
_entity_poly.entity_id
_entity_poly.type
_entity_poly.pdbx_seq_one_letter_code
_entity_poly.pdbx_strand_id
1 'polypeptide(L)'
;MSKKKMQLGFVVLAITAAVLLAFSPANAVDFKISGQINRAALYADDGDTASWFFVDNDNSSTRFRFTGSDEFEAGWKVGIVWEVQFESNSSSAVSMDSKNTELGGDSFTERKIEFWVEKWGRLWVGQGDMASNSTSEVSLSGTDVAAYSSVVDIGSSFEFQDNGTGIGITVGSSRSNFDGLSRRDRLRYDTPKWAGFYASGSVEGNSEWDVAARYAGDFGWARLAAAAGWA
;
A
#
# COMPACT_ATOMS: atom_id res chain seq x y z
N MET A 1 56.22 -12.59 18.13
CA MET A 1 55.35 -11.70 17.31
C MET A 1 53.92 -12.21 17.37
N SER A 2 53.10 -11.58 18.22
CA SER A 2 51.69 -11.88 18.42
C SER A 2 50.86 -11.19 17.33
N LYS A 3 50.12 -11.96 16.51
CA LYS A 3 49.09 -11.42 15.62
C LYS A 3 47.76 -11.45 16.38
N LYS A 4 47.31 -10.30 16.87
CA LYS A 4 45.96 -10.10 17.43
C LYS A 4 44.92 -10.41 16.34
N LYS A 5 44.08 -11.41 16.58
CA LYS A 5 42.86 -11.63 15.80
C LYS A 5 41.83 -10.59 16.26
N MET A 6 41.43 -9.72 15.35
CA MET A 6 40.36 -8.75 15.59
C MET A 6 39.03 -9.50 15.47
N GLN A 7 38.39 -9.77 16.60
CA GLN A 7 37.03 -10.30 16.63
C GLN A 7 36.09 -9.16 16.19
N LEU A 8 35.50 -9.32 15.01
CA LEU A 8 34.43 -8.46 14.52
C LEU A 8 33.18 -8.81 15.33
N GLY A 9 32.94 -8.07 16.41
CA GLY A 9 31.71 -8.19 17.19
C GLY A 9 30.54 -7.73 16.34
N PHE A 10 29.67 -8.65 15.95
CA PHE A 10 28.33 -8.30 15.50
C PHE A 10 27.62 -7.64 16.68
N VAL A 11 27.45 -6.31 16.61
CA VAL A 11 26.44 -5.63 17.41
C VAL A 11 25.11 -6.00 16.76
N VAL A 12 24.53 -7.12 17.21
CA VAL A 12 23.11 -7.36 17.03
C VAL A 12 22.45 -6.27 17.87
N LEU A 13 21.99 -5.20 17.22
CA LEU A 13 21.04 -4.28 17.81
C LEU A 13 19.71 -5.02 17.89
N ALA A 14 19.63 -5.95 18.83
CA ALA A 14 18.37 -6.49 19.29
C ALA A 14 17.66 -5.33 19.98
N ILE A 15 16.90 -4.56 19.22
CA ILE A 15 15.74 -3.87 19.76
C ILE A 15 14.74 -4.98 20.07
N THR A 16 15.03 -5.74 21.14
CA THR A 16 14.01 -6.46 21.86
C THR A 16 13.17 -5.36 22.45
N ALA A 17 12.11 -4.98 21.74
CA ALA A 17 11.05 -4.18 22.31
C ALA A 17 10.52 -5.03 23.47
N ALA A 18 11.04 -4.75 24.68
CA ALA A 18 10.45 -5.20 25.92
C ALA A 18 9.11 -4.46 26.07
N VAL A 19 8.14 -4.79 25.21
CA VAL A 19 6.73 -4.45 25.41
C VAL A 19 6.09 -5.64 26.10
N LEU A 20 6.60 -5.94 27.28
CA LEU A 20 5.94 -6.78 28.26
C LEU A 20 6.43 -6.27 29.61
N LEU A 21 5.46 -5.91 30.46
CA LEU A 21 5.56 -5.48 31.87
C LEU A 21 5.51 -3.97 32.14
N ALA A 22 4.38 -3.33 31.82
CA ALA A 22 3.72 -2.34 32.69
C ALA A 22 2.36 -1.89 32.11
N PHE A 23 1.45 -2.82 31.81
CA PHE A 23 0.05 -2.42 31.64
C PHE A 23 -0.58 -2.34 33.02
N SER A 24 -0.63 -1.14 33.59
CA SER A 24 -1.67 -0.81 34.57
C SER A 24 -3.03 -1.14 33.93
N PRO A 25 -3.97 -1.77 34.65
CA PRO A 25 -5.27 -2.07 34.08
C PRO A 25 -5.99 -0.74 33.81
N ALA A 26 -6.34 -0.51 32.54
CA ALA A 26 -7.00 0.68 31.99
C ALA A 26 -6.08 1.83 31.56
N ASN A 27 -5.29 1.62 30.50
CA ASN A 27 -5.16 2.70 29.50
C ASN A 27 -6.30 2.52 28.50
N ALA A 28 -6.99 3.62 28.17
CA ALA A 28 -8.06 3.62 27.18
C ALA A 28 -7.42 3.53 25.78
N VAL A 29 -7.24 2.30 25.29
CA VAL A 29 -6.76 2.09 23.92
C VAL A 29 -7.92 2.35 22.95
N ASP A 30 -7.71 3.28 22.04
CA ASP A 30 -8.67 3.55 20.98
C ASP A 30 -8.56 2.45 19.92
N PHE A 31 -9.64 1.67 19.75
CA PHE A 31 -9.74 0.66 18.71
C PHE A 31 -10.82 1.02 17.70
N LYS A 32 -10.55 0.72 16.43
CA LYS A 32 -11.49 0.89 15.33
C LYS A 32 -11.50 -0.33 14.45
N ILE A 33 -12.70 -0.83 14.20
CA ILE A 33 -12.99 -1.77 13.13
C ILE A 33 -13.56 -0.96 11.96
N SER A 34 -13.05 -1.21 10.77
CA SER A 34 -13.44 -0.55 9.54
C SER A 34 -13.22 -1.46 8.33
N GLY A 35 -13.63 -1.00 7.16
CA GLY A 35 -13.51 -1.77 5.94
C GLY A 35 -14.43 -1.20 4.87
N GLN A 36 -14.50 -1.90 3.75
CA GLN A 36 -15.35 -1.56 2.63
C GLN A 36 -15.66 -2.79 1.81
N ILE A 37 -16.80 -2.74 1.12
CA ILE A 37 -17.16 -3.62 0.02
C ILE A 37 -17.08 -2.75 -1.23
N ASN A 38 -16.30 -3.14 -2.24
CA ASN A 38 -16.11 -2.38 -3.46
C ASN A 38 -16.29 -3.25 -4.70
N ARG A 39 -17.56 -3.40 -5.10
CA ARG A 39 -17.96 -4.14 -6.30
C ARG A 39 -18.21 -3.18 -7.45
N ALA A 40 -17.89 -3.61 -8.66
CA ALA A 40 -18.07 -2.83 -9.88
C ALA A 40 -18.67 -3.68 -11.02
N ALA A 41 -19.30 -2.99 -11.97
CA ALA A 41 -19.63 -3.54 -13.27
C ALA A 41 -18.64 -2.95 -14.29
N LEU A 42 -17.91 -3.82 -14.98
CA LEU A 42 -16.97 -3.45 -16.03
C LEU A 42 -17.55 -3.89 -17.38
N TYR A 43 -17.43 -3.03 -18.38
CA TYR A 43 -17.76 -3.34 -19.76
C TYR A 43 -16.49 -3.28 -20.59
N ALA A 44 -16.22 -4.34 -21.34
CA ALA A 44 -15.11 -4.38 -22.27
C ALA A 44 -15.62 -4.76 -23.65
N ASP A 45 -14.96 -4.23 -24.66
CA ASP A 45 -15.16 -4.50 -26.08
C ASP A 45 -13.76 -4.64 -26.70
N ASP A 46 -13.48 -5.80 -27.29
CA ASP A 46 -12.18 -6.12 -27.90
C ASP A 46 -12.19 -5.98 -29.43
N GLY A 47 -13.29 -5.45 -29.99
CA GLY A 47 -13.48 -5.26 -31.42
C GLY A 47 -14.12 -6.46 -32.15
N ASP A 48 -14.18 -7.63 -31.51
CA ASP A 48 -14.91 -8.81 -32.01
C ASP A 48 -16.11 -9.13 -31.11
N THR A 49 -15.90 -9.10 -29.80
CA THR A 49 -16.94 -9.34 -28.80
C THR A 49 -16.95 -8.26 -27.73
N ALA A 50 -18.14 -8.03 -27.16
CA ALA A 50 -18.31 -7.16 -26.02
C ALA A 50 -19.01 -7.88 -24.87
N SER A 51 -18.59 -7.62 -23.65
CA SER A 51 -19.05 -8.32 -22.46
C SER A 51 -19.11 -7.44 -21.22
N TRP A 52 -20.06 -7.78 -20.35
CA TRP A 52 -20.13 -7.24 -18.99
C TRP A 52 -19.46 -8.20 -18.00
N PHE A 53 -18.82 -7.62 -17.00
CA PHE A 53 -18.09 -8.29 -15.94
C PHE A 53 -18.54 -7.71 -14.60
N PHE A 54 -18.70 -8.55 -13.60
CA PHE A 54 -19.07 -8.13 -12.25
C PHE A 54 -17.94 -8.46 -11.30
N VAL A 55 -17.16 -7.44 -10.97
CA VAL A 55 -15.84 -7.57 -10.39
C VAL A 55 -15.79 -6.95 -9.01
N ASP A 56 -14.71 -7.23 -8.29
CA ASP A 56 -14.23 -6.42 -7.19
C ASP A 56 -13.11 -5.51 -7.68
N ASN A 57 -13.10 -4.26 -7.22
CA ASN A 57 -12.21 -3.23 -7.75
C ASN A 57 -10.82 -3.32 -7.12
N ASP A 58 -9.85 -3.85 -7.84
CA ASP A 58 -8.50 -4.15 -7.34
C ASP A 58 -7.74 -2.91 -6.84
N ASN A 59 -7.92 -1.75 -7.50
CA ASN A 59 -7.38 -0.45 -7.04
C ASN A 59 -7.80 -0.16 -5.59
N SER A 60 -9.04 -0.49 -5.24
CA SER A 60 -9.58 -0.25 -3.92
C SER A 60 -10.44 -1.41 -3.43
N SER A 61 -9.79 -2.57 -3.29
CA SER A 61 -10.46 -3.84 -3.03
C SER A 61 -11.40 -3.86 -1.82
N THR A 62 -12.36 -4.78 -1.84
CA THR A 62 -13.09 -5.20 -0.65
C THR A 62 -12.09 -5.66 0.42
N ARG A 63 -12.26 -5.13 1.63
CA ARG A 63 -11.28 -5.32 2.72
C ARG A 63 -11.86 -5.05 4.09
N PHE A 64 -11.17 -5.59 5.07
CA PHE A 64 -11.40 -5.35 6.49
C PHE A 64 -10.13 -4.77 7.13
N ARG A 65 -10.30 -3.83 8.06
CA ARG A 65 -9.21 -3.18 8.77
C ARG A 65 -9.53 -3.01 10.25
N PHE A 66 -8.58 -3.44 11.08
CA PHE A 66 -8.51 -3.16 12.49
C PHE A 66 -7.34 -2.22 12.78
N THR A 67 -7.58 -1.15 13.54
CA THR A 67 -6.54 -0.24 14.01
C THR A 67 -6.68 -0.02 15.50
N GLY A 68 -5.54 0.09 16.19
CA GLY A 68 -5.48 0.44 17.60
C GLY A 68 -4.39 1.48 17.85
N SER A 69 -4.61 2.41 18.78
CA SER A 69 -3.57 3.34 19.20
C SER A 69 -3.76 3.83 20.63
N ASP A 70 -2.65 4.24 21.24
CA ASP A 70 -2.64 4.83 22.58
C ASP A 70 -1.54 5.91 22.68
N GLU A 71 -1.73 6.85 23.60
CA GLU A 71 -0.76 7.90 23.92
C GLU A 71 -0.17 7.66 25.32
N PHE A 72 1.16 7.69 25.38
CA PHE A 72 1.94 7.48 26.59
C PHE A 72 2.57 8.79 27.07
N GLU A 73 3.18 8.75 28.26
CA GLU A 73 3.87 9.89 28.85
C GLU A 73 4.91 10.53 27.91
N ALA A 74 5.12 11.83 28.09
CA ALA A 74 6.08 12.63 27.32
C ALA A 74 5.80 12.66 25.79
N GLY A 75 4.53 12.54 25.39
CA GLY A 75 4.05 12.75 24.02
C GLY A 75 4.41 11.63 23.05
N TRP A 76 4.65 10.42 23.55
CA TRP A 76 4.84 9.24 22.71
C TRP A 76 3.49 8.64 22.33
N LYS A 77 3.34 8.20 21.09
CA LYS A 77 2.17 7.47 20.62
C LYS A 77 2.59 6.14 20.03
N VAL A 78 1.79 5.10 20.22
CA VAL A 78 1.97 3.82 19.55
C VAL A 78 0.68 3.39 18.90
N GLY A 79 0.77 2.57 17.87
CA GLY A 79 -0.41 1.94 17.31
C GLY A 79 -0.12 0.79 16.38
N ILE A 80 -1.19 0.16 15.93
CA ILE A 80 -1.18 -1.02 15.06
C ILE A 80 -2.14 -0.82 13.89
N VAL A 81 -1.82 -1.46 12.77
CA VAL A 81 -2.68 -1.59 11.60
C VAL A 81 -2.69 -3.05 11.17
N TRP A 82 -3.88 -3.64 11.14
CA TRP A 82 -4.14 -4.95 10.59
C TRP A 82 -5.20 -4.83 9.51
N GLU A 83 -4.81 -4.98 8.24
CA GLU A 83 -5.68 -4.90 7.07
C GLU A 83 -5.52 -6.15 6.19
N VAL A 84 -6.66 -6.68 5.79
CA VAL A 84 -6.79 -7.90 4.99
C VAL A 84 -7.74 -7.64 3.82
N GLN A 85 -7.34 -8.12 2.65
CA GLN A 85 -8.13 -8.10 1.42
C GLN A 85 -9.01 -9.35 1.35
N PHE A 86 -10.23 -9.17 0.87
CA PHE A 86 -11.08 -10.28 0.46
C PHE A 86 -11.74 -9.91 -0.85
N GLU A 87 -10.97 -10.11 -1.92
CA GLU A 87 -11.37 -9.72 -3.27
C GLU A 87 -12.17 -10.83 -3.92
N SER A 88 -13.26 -10.48 -4.63
CA SER A 88 -14.01 -11.46 -5.40
C SER A 88 -14.07 -11.11 -6.87
N ASN A 89 -13.51 -11.97 -7.72
CA ASN A 89 -13.45 -11.74 -9.16
C ASN A 89 -12.75 -10.42 -9.50
N SER A 90 -11.45 -10.35 -9.23
CA SER A 90 -10.62 -9.15 -9.38
C SER A 90 -10.80 -8.44 -10.74
N SER A 91 -10.95 -7.11 -10.72
CA SER A 91 -10.99 -6.30 -11.94
C SER A 91 -9.71 -6.39 -12.76
N SER A 92 -8.57 -6.71 -12.16
CA SER A 92 -7.30 -6.87 -12.88
C SER A 92 -7.13 -8.27 -13.49
N ALA A 93 -7.87 -9.28 -13.00
CA ALA A 93 -7.69 -10.68 -13.39
C ALA A 93 -8.67 -11.17 -14.48
N VAL A 94 -9.85 -10.56 -14.62
CA VAL A 94 -10.83 -10.97 -15.64
C VAL A 94 -10.35 -10.68 -17.07
N SER A 95 -10.78 -11.50 -18.02
CA SER A 95 -10.49 -11.36 -19.45
C SER A 95 -11.68 -11.80 -20.30
N MET A 96 -11.63 -11.57 -21.62
CA MET A 96 -12.70 -12.01 -22.53
C MET A 96 -12.95 -13.53 -22.47
N ASP A 97 -11.89 -14.32 -22.22
CA ASP A 97 -11.95 -15.77 -22.08
C ASP A 97 -12.31 -16.24 -20.66
N SER A 98 -12.03 -15.43 -19.63
CA SER A 98 -12.28 -15.74 -18.22
C SER A 98 -13.04 -14.61 -17.54
N LYS A 99 -14.38 -14.67 -17.64
CA LYS A 99 -15.27 -13.62 -17.12
C LYS A 99 -15.53 -13.70 -15.62
N ASN A 100 -15.31 -14.88 -15.04
CA ASN A 100 -15.42 -15.15 -13.62
C ASN A 100 -14.22 -15.98 -13.17
N THR A 101 -13.56 -15.55 -12.10
CA THR A 101 -12.62 -16.40 -11.38
C THR A 101 -13.38 -17.57 -10.73
N GLU A 102 -12.74 -18.73 -10.68
CA GLU A 102 -13.33 -19.91 -10.04
C GLU A 102 -13.60 -19.65 -8.55
N LEU A 103 -14.72 -20.18 -8.05
CA LEU A 103 -15.08 -20.11 -6.63
C LEU A 103 -13.97 -20.74 -5.79
N GLY A 104 -13.34 -19.95 -4.92
CA GLY A 104 -12.23 -20.38 -4.06
C GLY A 104 -10.82 -20.02 -4.57
N GLY A 105 -10.70 -19.38 -5.73
CA GLY A 105 -9.45 -18.71 -6.15
C GLY A 105 -9.19 -17.39 -5.43
N ASP A 106 -10.25 -16.81 -4.84
CA ASP A 106 -10.23 -15.57 -4.10
C ASP A 106 -9.61 -15.78 -2.71
N SER A 107 -8.42 -15.21 -2.48
CA SER A 107 -7.65 -15.40 -1.25
C SER A 107 -7.93 -14.32 -0.22
N PHE A 108 -7.93 -14.70 1.06
CA PHE A 108 -7.80 -13.76 2.16
C PHE A 108 -6.33 -13.34 2.22
N THR A 109 -6.01 -12.18 1.65
CA THR A 109 -4.61 -11.74 1.47
C THR A 109 -4.26 -10.65 2.46
N GLU A 110 -3.08 -10.75 3.08
CA GLU A 110 -2.53 -9.67 3.90
C GLU A 110 -2.27 -8.40 3.07
N ARG A 111 -2.79 -7.25 3.52
CA ARG A 111 -2.44 -5.95 2.94
C ARG A 111 -1.47 -5.20 3.83
N LYS A 112 -1.82 -5.02 5.12
CA LYS A 112 -0.97 -4.35 6.10
C LYS A 112 -1.00 -5.09 7.43
N ILE A 113 0.18 -5.38 7.96
CA ILE A 113 0.37 -5.98 9.29
C ILE A 113 1.57 -5.28 9.90
N GLU A 114 1.33 -4.13 10.51
CA GLU A 114 2.41 -3.26 10.98
C GLU A 114 2.04 -2.57 12.30
N PHE A 115 3.07 -2.21 13.07
CA PHE A 115 2.93 -1.30 14.20
C PHE A 115 3.77 -0.04 13.98
N TRP A 116 3.47 1.00 14.73
CA TRP A 116 4.20 2.25 14.67
C TRP A 116 4.40 2.87 16.04
N VAL A 117 5.46 3.67 16.13
CA VAL A 117 5.78 4.51 17.28
C VAL A 117 6.04 5.93 16.77
N GLU A 118 5.46 6.93 17.43
CA GLU A 118 5.53 8.33 17.03
C GLU A 118 5.92 9.25 18.19
N LYS A 119 6.80 10.22 17.88
CA LYS A 119 7.05 11.38 18.74
C LYS A 119 7.53 12.60 17.95
N TRP A 120 8.60 12.42 17.18
CA TRP A 120 9.18 13.46 16.31
C TRP A 120 9.06 13.08 14.84
N GLY A 121 7.95 12.46 14.48
CA GLY A 121 7.81 11.66 13.27
C GLY A 121 7.46 10.23 13.66
N ARG A 122 7.12 9.42 12.66
CA ARG A 122 6.55 8.09 12.86
C ARG A 122 7.45 7.03 12.28
N LEU A 123 7.83 6.05 13.11
CA LEU A 123 8.53 4.86 12.70
C LEU A 123 7.52 3.71 12.55
N TRP A 124 7.53 3.05 11.40
CA TRP A 124 6.69 1.89 11.08
C TRP A 124 7.54 0.64 10.96
N VAL A 125 7.02 -0.48 11.46
CA VAL A 125 7.65 -1.80 11.40
C VAL A 125 6.61 -2.85 11.02
N GLY A 126 6.92 -3.64 10.00
CA GLY A 126 6.08 -4.74 9.52
C GLY A 126 5.71 -4.59 8.05
N GLN A 127 4.66 -5.28 7.63
CA GLN A 127 4.19 -5.24 6.26
C GLN A 127 3.31 -4.01 6.01
N GLY A 128 3.74 -3.11 5.10
CA GLY A 128 2.98 -1.92 4.75
C GLY A 128 3.50 -1.20 3.49
N ASP A 129 2.99 0.01 3.18
CA ASP A 129 3.30 0.82 1.96
C ASP A 129 4.70 1.47 1.95
N MET A 130 5.59 1.13 1.02
CA MET A 130 6.97 1.69 1.04
C MET A 130 6.96 3.22 0.88
N ALA A 131 8.07 3.89 1.14
CA ALA A 131 8.08 5.36 1.19
C ALA A 131 7.61 6.00 -0.12
N SER A 132 7.98 5.40 -1.25
CA SER A 132 7.66 5.81 -2.62
C SER A 132 6.31 5.32 -3.15
N ASN A 133 5.62 4.43 -2.43
CA ASN A 133 4.26 4.00 -2.78
C ASN A 133 3.31 5.21 -2.86
N SER A 134 2.44 5.18 -3.85
CA SER A 134 1.44 6.22 -4.14
C SER A 134 2.03 7.60 -4.51
N THR A 135 3.27 7.67 -5.04
CA THR A 135 3.88 8.96 -5.41
C THR A 135 3.45 9.45 -6.80
N SER A 136 2.98 8.57 -7.67
CA SER A 136 2.53 8.86 -9.03
C SER A 136 1.00 9.02 -9.14
N GLU A 137 0.29 8.94 -8.01
CA GLU A 137 -1.17 8.90 -7.92
C GLU A 137 -1.75 10.09 -7.14
N VAL A 138 -0.96 11.15 -6.97
CA VAL A 138 -1.40 12.36 -6.29
C VAL A 138 -2.50 13.05 -7.12
N SER A 139 -3.74 12.92 -6.66
CA SER A 139 -4.91 13.55 -7.24
C SER A 139 -5.73 14.30 -6.17
N LEU A 140 -6.36 15.40 -6.57
CA LEU A 140 -7.27 16.18 -5.72
C LEU A 140 -8.73 16.10 -6.20
N SER A 141 -9.02 15.27 -7.20
CA SER A 141 -10.36 15.14 -7.78
C SER A 141 -11.37 14.48 -6.84
N GLY A 142 -10.90 13.70 -5.86
CA GLY A 142 -11.75 12.86 -5.01
C GLY A 142 -12.35 11.67 -5.75
N THR A 143 -11.80 11.31 -6.90
CA THR A 143 -12.29 10.23 -7.77
C THR A 143 -11.42 8.98 -7.73
N ASP A 144 -10.48 8.85 -6.80
CA ASP A 144 -9.44 7.82 -6.80
C ASP A 144 -9.99 6.39 -6.92
N VAL A 145 -11.19 6.12 -6.39
CA VAL A 145 -11.83 4.80 -6.49
C VAL A 145 -12.33 4.49 -7.91
N ALA A 146 -12.82 5.50 -8.64
CA ALA A 146 -13.50 5.35 -9.92
C ALA A 146 -12.62 5.75 -11.13
N ALA A 147 -11.62 6.61 -10.92
CA ALA A 147 -10.75 7.15 -11.95
C ALA A 147 -9.31 7.21 -11.43
N TYR A 148 -8.79 6.03 -11.07
CA TYR A 148 -7.41 5.85 -10.64
C TYR A 148 -6.44 5.94 -11.83
N SER A 149 -5.19 6.32 -11.58
CA SER A 149 -4.18 6.45 -12.63
C SER A 149 -3.60 5.10 -13.07
N SER A 150 -3.63 4.07 -12.21
CA SER A 150 -3.24 2.70 -12.58
C SER A 150 -4.33 2.01 -13.36
N VAL A 151 -4.17 1.99 -14.68
CA VAL A 151 -5.05 1.22 -15.58
C VAL A 151 -4.86 -0.29 -15.38
N VAL A 152 -3.72 -0.75 -14.87
CA VAL A 152 -3.49 -2.20 -14.68
C VAL A 152 -4.38 -2.77 -13.57
N ASP A 153 -4.82 -1.95 -12.63
CA ASP A 153 -5.78 -2.36 -11.59
C ASP A 153 -7.19 -2.59 -12.18
N ILE A 154 -7.43 -2.13 -13.40
CA ILE A 154 -8.70 -2.24 -14.12
C ILE A 154 -8.45 -2.89 -15.49
N GLY A 155 -8.56 -4.21 -15.53
CA GLY A 155 -8.50 -4.96 -16.78
C GLY A 155 -7.08 -5.25 -17.27
N SER A 156 -6.11 -5.41 -16.37
CA SER A 156 -4.74 -5.83 -16.72
C SER A 156 -4.70 -7.08 -17.62
N SER A 157 -5.57 -8.06 -17.36
CA SER A 157 -5.65 -9.31 -18.13
C SER A 157 -6.35 -9.22 -19.49
N PHE A 158 -6.91 -8.07 -19.89
CA PHE A 158 -7.46 -7.94 -21.25
C PHE A 158 -6.33 -7.90 -22.27
N GLU A 159 -6.44 -8.75 -23.28
CA GLU A 159 -5.49 -8.88 -24.37
C GLU A 159 -5.87 -7.98 -25.54
N PHE A 160 -4.90 -7.35 -26.17
CA PHE A 160 -5.13 -6.66 -27.44
C PHE A 160 -5.38 -7.69 -28.54
N GLN A 161 -6.36 -7.39 -29.39
CA GLN A 161 -6.74 -8.24 -30.51
C GLN A 161 -6.27 -7.64 -31.84
N ASP A 162 -5.94 -8.50 -32.80
CA ASP A 162 -5.85 -8.18 -34.24
C ASP A 162 -6.83 -9.09 -35.00
N ASN A 163 -7.88 -8.50 -35.58
CA ASN A 163 -8.94 -9.21 -36.30
C ASN A 163 -9.52 -10.42 -35.53
N GLY A 164 -9.82 -10.24 -34.24
CA GLY A 164 -10.38 -11.28 -33.36
C GLY A 164 -9.36 -12.32 -32.89
N THR A 165 -8.05 -12.10 -33.11
CA THR A 165 -6.98 -12.98 -32.63
C THR A 165 -6.07 -12.24 -31.64
N GLY A 166 -5.82 -12.86 -30.49
CA GLY A 166 -4.95 -12.30 -29.46
C GLY A 166 -3.49 -12.19 -29.93
N ILE A 167 -2.85 -11.05 -29.65
CA ILE A 167 -1.48 -10.78 -30.10
C ILE A 167 -0.41 -11.04 -29.03
N GLY A 168 -0.78 -11.59 -27.88
CA GLY A 168 0.08 -11.90 -26.74
C GLY A 168 0.42 -10.70 -25.84
N ILE A 169 -0.20 -9.54 -26.05
CA ILE A 169 0.06 -8.32 -25.28
C ILE A 169 -1.20 -7.96 -24.51
N THR A 170 -1.09 -7.79 -23.19
CA THR A 170 -2.20 -7.37 -22.35
C THR A 170 -2.11 -5.89 -22.02
N VAL A 171 -3.23 -5.32 -21.55
CA VAL A 171 -3.23 -3.97 -20.97
C VAL A 171 -2.20 -3.89 -19.84
N GLY A 172 -2.14 -4.90 -18.98
CA GLY A 172 -1.18 -5.01 -17.88
C GLY A 172 0.28 -4.98 -18.31
N SER A 173 0.63 -5.68 -19.38
CA SER A 173 2.03 -5.76 -19.85
C SER A 173 2.49 -4.55 -20.66
N SER A 174 1.55 -3.70 -21.10
CA SER A 174 1.84 -2.52 -21.93
C SER A 174 1.75 -1.18 -21.18
N ARG A 175 1.28 -1.20 -19.92
CA ARG A 175 1.03 0.00 -19.11
C ARG A 175 1.79 -0.04 -17.80
N SER A 176 2.16 1.13 -17.31
CA SER A 176 2.67 1.36 -15.97
C SER A 176 2.21 2.74 -15.53
N ASN A 177 1.80 2.88 -14.27
CA ASN A 177 1.52 4.19 -13.67
C ASN A 177 2.79 4.85 -13.12
N PHE A 178 3.95 4.18 -13.23
CA PHE A 178 5.24 4.62 -12.70
C PHE A 178 5.22 4.88 -11.19
N ASP A 179 4.39 4.16 -10.41
CA ASP A 179 4.48 4.21 -8.96
C ASP A 179 5.78 3.58 -8.45
N GLY A 180 6.15 3.94 -7.23
CA GLY A 180 7.30 3.40 -6.52
C GLY A 180 7.09 1.97 -6.00
N LEU A 181 7.94 1.57 -5.04
CA LEU A 181 7.79 0.27 -4.39
C LEU A 181 6.45 0.19 -3.67
N SER A 182 5.76 -0.93 -3.85
CA SER A 182 4.47 -1.19 -3.22
C SER A 182 4.62 -1.58 -1.74
N ARG A 183 3.89 -2.61 -1.28
CA ARG A 183 3.96 -3.07 0.12
C ARG A 183 5.06 -4.11 0.33
N ARG A 184 5.76 -4.02 1.46
CA ARG A 184 6.84 -4.94 1.89
C ARG A 184 6.91 -5.03 3.41
N ASP A 185 7.54 -6.07 3.91
CA ASP A 185 8.04 -6.14 5.30
C ASP A 185 9.25 -5.24 5.47
N ARG A 186 9.11 -4.17 6.26
CA ARG A 186 10.07 -3.07 6.22
C ARG A 186 10.13 -2.23 7.48
N LEU A 187 11.18 -1.41 7.54
CA LEU A 187 11.28 -0.26 8.43
C LEU A 187 11.05 1.01 7.61
N ARG A 188 10.13 1.88 8.04
CA ARG A 188 9.88 3.18 7.40
C ARG A 188 9.82 4.28 8.42
N TYR A 189 10.39 5.43 8.10
CA TYR A 189 10.25 6.64 8.91
C TYR A 189 9.61 7.76 8.09
N ASP A 190 8.58 8.38 8.66
CA ASP A 190 7.92 9.57 8.13
C ASP A 190 8.28 10.78 8.99
N THR A 191 8.72 11.87 8.36
CA THR A 191 8.99 13.12 9.08
C THR A 191 7.68 13.79 9.54
N PRO A 192 7.72 14.64 10.57
CA PRO A 192 6.64 15.58 10.82
C PRO A 192 6.38 16.45 9.59
N LYS A 193 5.15 16.92 9.45
CA LYS A 193 4.79 17.88 8.42
C LYS A 193 5.23 19.28 8.83
N TRP A 194 5.98 19.96 7.96
CA TRP A 194 6.45 21.32 8.16
C TRP A 194 6.07 22.20 6.98
N ALA A 195 5.25 23.23 7.22
CA ALA A 195 4.78 24.16 6.20
C ALA A 195 4.21 23.50 4.92
N GLY A 196 3.54 22.34 5.06
CA GLY A 196 3.02 21.58 3.93
C GLY A 196 3.91 20.43 3.47
N PHE A 197 5.22 20.50 3.72
CA PHE A 197 6.23 19.52 3.30
C PHE A 197 6.39 18.39 4.30
N TYR A 198 6.66 17.19 3.79
CA TYR A 198 7.04 16.02 4.58
C TYR A 198 7.79 15.03 3.69
N ALA A 199 8.62 14.20 4.30
CA ALA A 199 9.40 13.19 3.60
C ALA A 199 9.29 11.85 4.32
N SER A 200 9.61 10.79 3.59
CA SER A 200 9.61 9.42 4.09
C SER A 200 10.79 8.65 3.49
N GLY A 201 11.35 7.73 4.26
CA GLY A 201 12.34 6.77 3.76
C GLY A 201 12.05 5.39 4.32
N SER A 202 12.31 4.35 3.53
CA SER A 202 12.11 2.98 3.99
C SER A 202 13.15 2.00 3.44
N VAL A 203 13.35 0.90 4.18
CA VAL A 203 14.27 -0.18 3.81
C VAL A 203 13.58 -1.52 4.10
N GLU A 204 13.80 -2.51 3.23
CA GLU A 204 13.32 -3.88 3.43
C GLU A 204 14.46 -4.91 3.46
N GLY A 205 14.12 -6.17 3.75
CA GLY A 205 15.09 -7.21 4.10
C GLY A 205 16.02 -7.65 2.97
N ASN A 206 15.64 -7.45 1.70
CA ASN A 206 16.41 -7.85 0.52
C ASN A 206 17.29 -6.72 -0.03
N SER A 207 17.60 -5.72 0.80
CA SER A 207 18.43 -4.55 0.44
C SER A 207 17.77 -3.57 -0.54
N GLU A 208 16.45 -3.62 -0.73
CA GLU A 208 15.72 -2.53 -1.38
C GLU A 208 15.48 -1.40 -0.37
N TRP A 209 15.54 -0.17 -0.86
CA TRP A 209 15.21 1.03 -0.10
C TRP A 209 14.62 2.07 -1.02
N ASP A 210 13.80 2.95 -0.46
CA ASP A 210 13.19 4.02 -1.21
C ASP A 210 13.04 5.28 -0.35
N VAL A 211 12.82 6.40 -1.04
CA VAL A 211 12.56 7.70 -0.43
C VAL A 211 11.45 8.41 -1.17
N ALA A 212 10.75 9.28 -0.48
CA ALA A 212 9.80 10.19 -1.09
C ALA A 212 9.72 11.53 -0.38
N ALA A 213 9.43 12.58 -1.13
CA ALA A 213 9.09 13.91 -0.65
C ALA A 213 7.69 14.26 -1.12
N ARG A 214 6.89 14.88 -0.25
CA ARG A 214 5.50 15.25 -0.53
C ARG A 214 5.21 16.65 -0.03
N TYR A 215 4.27 17.30 -0.71
CA TYR A 215 3.70 18.59 -0.34
C TYR A 215 2.18 18.51 -0.35
N ALA A 216 1.55 19.09 0.66
CA ALA A 216 0.10 19.29 0.70
C ALA A 216 -0.25 20.62 1.38
N GLY A 217 -0.69 21.59 0.58
CA GLY A 217 -1.06 22.94 1.00
C GLY A 217 -2.51 23.29 0.65
N ASP A 218 -3.13 24.08 1.53
CA ASP A 218 -4.45 24.69 1.34
C ASP A 218 -4.32 26.21 1.54
N PHE A 219 -4.68 26.97 0.52
CA PHE A 219 -4.54 28.43 0.47
C PHE A 219 -5.91 29.13 0.56
N GLY A 220 -6.98 28.40 0.87
CA GLY A 220 -8.37 28.88 0.88
C GLY A 220 -8.99 28.99 -0.50
N TRP A 221 -8.27 29.56 -1.48
CA TRP A 221 -8.71 29.68 -2.88
C TRP A 221 -8.20 28.54 -3.79
N ALA A 222 -7.19 27.79 -3.34
CA ALA A 222 -6.62 26.67 -4.06
C ALA A 222 -6.04 25.63 -3.10
N ARG A 223 -5.96 24.39 -3.60
CA ARG A 223 -5.26 23.27 -2.94
C ARG A 223 -4.18 22.76 -3.88
N LEU A 224 -3.00 22.51 -3.33
CA LEU A 224 -1.87 21.97 -4.07
C LEU A 224 -1.36 20.72 -3.36
N ALA A 225 -1.24 19.63 -4.11
CA ALA A 225 -0.58 18.42 -3.67
C ALA A 225 0.46 18.00 -4.71
N ALA A 226 1.62 17.52 -4.24
CA ALA A 226 2.68 17.02 -5.10
C ALA A 226 3.47 15.93 -4.36
N ALA A 227 4.05 15.01 -5.12
CA ALA A 227 4.96 14.00 -4.61
C ALA A 227 6.07 13.71 -5.62
N ALA A 228 7.21 13.26 -5.10
CA ALA A 228 8.29 12.67 -5.87
C ALA A 228 8.87 11.51 -5.05
N GLY A 229 9.12 10.39 -5.71
CA GLY A 229 9.70 9.18 -5.12
C GLY A 229 10.93 8.72 -5.89
N TRP A 230 11.80 7.98 -5.21
CA TRP A 230 12.87 7.20 -5.83
C TRP A 230 12.95 5.84 -5.14
N ALA A 231 13.09 4.80 -5.94
CA ALA A 231 13.14 3.40 -5.57
C ALA A 231 14.12 2.65 -6.48
#